data_AF-A0A453S1K3-F1
#
_entry.id   AF-A0A453S1K3-F1
#
_cell.length_a   1.000
_cell.length_b   1.000
_cell.length_c   1.000
_cell.angle_alpha   90.00
_cell.angle_beta   90.00
_cell.angle_gamma   90.00
#
_symmetry.space_group_name_H-M   'P 1'
#
loop_
_entity.id
_entity.type
_entity.pdbx_description
1 polymer ?
#
loop_
_entity_poly.entity_id
_entity_poly.type
_entity_poly.pdbx_seq_one_letter_code
_entity_poly.pdbx_strand_id
1 'polypeptide(L)'
;ELNPSPDAMGRMHSRGKGISSSALPYKRTPPSWVKTAVADVDELITKAAKKGQMPSQIGVLLRDQHGIPLVKSVTGSKILRILKAHGQIRPLLNTIPIFLALFMLVQVC
;
A
#
# COMPACT_ATOMS: atom_id res chain seq x y z
N GLU A 1 -35.96 11.91 -14.60
CA GLU A 1 -34.64 12.53 -14.83
C GLU A 1 -33.68 12.01 -13.78
N LEU A 2 -32.54 11.43 -14.18
CA LEU A 2 -31.58 10.77 -13.29
C LEU A 2 -30.38 11.70 -13.06
N ASN A 3 -30.23 12.19 -11.84
CA ASN A 3 -29.13 13.06 -11.41
C ASN A 3 -27.76 12.38 -11.58
N PRO A 4 -26.73 13.05 -12.13
CA PRO A 4 -25.39 12.48 -12.18
C PRO A 4 -24.75 12.49 -10.77
N SER A 5 -24.37 11.30 -10.27
CA SER A 5 -23.62 11.15 -9.01
C SER A 5 -22.22 11.78 -9.12
N PRO A 6 -21.76 12.54 -8.11
CA PRO A 6 -20.48 13.27 -8.14
C PRO A 6 -19.23 12.40 -7.83
N ASP A 7 -19.34 11.07 -7.75
CA ASP A 7 -18.37 10.28 -6.95
C ASP A 7 -17.27 9.56 -7.75
N ALA A 8 -17.21 9.71 -9.08
CA ALA A 8 -16.22 9.02 -9.92
C ALA A 8 -15.10 9.96 -10.42
N MET A 9 -14.26 10.46 -9.51
CA MET A 9 -13.05 11.21 -9.89
C MET A 9 -11.93 10.25 -10.33
N GLY A 10 -11.85 9.94 -11.63
CA GLY A 10 -10.76 9.14 -12.19
C GLY A 10 -9.42 9.89 -12.30
N ARG A 11 -9.46 11.18 -12.66
CA ARG A 11 -8.25 12.02 -12.80
C ARG A 11 -8.48 13.41 -12.21
N MET A 12 -7.57 13.88 -11.36
CA MET A 12 -7.67 15.16 -10.67
C MET A 12 -7.62 16.39 -11.60
N HIS A 13 -6.91 16.31 -12.73
CA HIS A 13 -6.71 17.44 -13.65
C HIS A 13 -7.22 17.20 -15.09
N SER A 14 -7.95 16.11 -15.35
CA SER A 14 -8.49 15.86 -16.70
C SER A 14 -9.86 15.19 -16.65
N ARG A 15 -10.67 15.39 -17.69
CA ARG A 15 -12.08 14.95 -17.78
C ARG A 15 -12.28 13.43 -17.99
N GLY A 16 -11.24 12.62 -17.75
CA GLY A 16 -11.29 11.17 -17.92
C GLY A 16 -12.02 10.46 -16.78
N LYS A 17 -12.94 9.56 -17.13
CA LYS A 17 -13.80 8.79 -16.20
C LYS A 17 -13.32 7.35 -16.01
N GLY A 18 -12.01 7.13 -16.01
CA GLY A 18 -11.44 5.80 -15.85
C GLY A 18 -11.64 5.28 -14.43
N ILE A 19 -12.14 4.05 -14.29
CA ILE A 19 -12.34 3.38 -13.01
C ILE A 19 -11.44 2.13 -12.92
N SER A 20 -10.21 2.33 -12.46
CA SER A 20 -9.26 1.24 -12.19
C SER A 20 -8.84 1.29 -10.73
N SER A 21 -9.27 0.32 -9.94
CA SER A 21 -8.89 0.19 -8.53
C SER A 21 -8.71 -1.28 -8.17
N SER A 22 -7.94 -1.54 -7.13
CA SER A 22 -7.75 -2.90 -6.62
C SER A 22 -9.03 -3.40 -5.95
N ALA A 23 -9.56 -4.53 -6.43
CA ALA A 23 -10.69 -5.21 -5.81
C ALA A 23 -10.18 -6.17 -4.74
N LEU A 24 -10.47 -5.88 -3.46
CA LEU A 24 -10.12 -6.79 -2.38
C LEU A 24 -11.03 -8.03 -2.39
N PRO A 25 -10.50 -9.23 -2.12
CA PRO A 25 -11.33 -10.43 -1.95
C PRO A 25 -12.35 -10.26 -0.82
N TYR A 26 -13.55 -10.81 -1.00
CA TYR A 26 -14.62 -10.76 0.01
C TYR A 26 -14.23 -11.50 1.30
N LYS A 27 -13.60 -12.67 1.16
CA LYS A 27 -13.14 -13.47 2.31
C LYS A 27 -11.94 -12.81 2.96
N ARG A 28 -12.09 -12.48 4.25
CA ARG A 28 -11.03 -11.87 5.07
C ARG A 28 -10.14 -12.89 5.78
N THR A 29 -10.56 -14.16 5.80
CA THR A 29 -9.76 -15.26 6.36
C THR A 29 -8.54 -15.54 5.48
N PRO A 30 -7.37 -15.82 6.06
CA PRO A 30 -6.22 -16.23 5.29
C PRO A 30 -6.52 -17.54 4.56
N PRO A 31 -6.12 -17.68 3.29
CA PRO A 31 -6.30 -18.92 2.55
C PRO A 31 -5.40 -20.03 3.12
N SER A 32 -5.84 -21.29 3.02
CA SER A 32 -5.23 -22.46 3.67
C SER A 32 -3.78 -22.75 3.25
N TRP A 33 -3.33 -22.23 2.11
CA TRP A 33 -1.94 -22.33 1.65
C TRP A 33 -1.00 -21.34 2.33
N VAL A 34 -1.50 -20.28 2.98
CA VAL A 34 -0.67 -19.36 3.77
C VAL A 34 -0.54 -19.95 5.18
N LYS A 35 0.57 -20.65 5.41
CA LYS A 35 0.92 -21.22 6.73
C LYS A 35 1.85 -20.32 7.56
N THR A 36 2.07 -19.09 7.12
CA THR A 36 3.03 -18.18 7.75
C THR A 36 2.56 -17.79 9.16
N ALA A 37 3.45 -17.91 10.14
CA ALA A 37 3.16 -17.46 11.49
C ALA A 37 3.13 -15.92 11.56
N VAL A 38 2.34 -15.38 12.49
CA VAL A 38 2.24 -13.93 12.69
C VAL A 38 3.61 -13.33 13.03
N ALA A 39 4.42 -14.05 13.82
CA ALA A 39 5.77 -13.65 14.20
C ALA A 39 6.70 -13.49 12.98
N ASP A 40 6.67 -14.44 12.04
CA ASP A 40 7.51 -14.39 10.83
C ASP A 40 7.18 -13.16 9.98
N VAL A 41 5.89 -12.81 9.89
CA VAL A 41 5.44 -11.62 9.14
C VAL A 41 5.96 -10.34 9.78
N ASP A 42 5.92 -10.25 11.11
CA ASP A 42 6.40 -9.08 11.83
C ASP A 42 7.93 -8.92 11.68
N GLU A 43 8.69 -10.01 11.70
CA GLU A 43 10.13 -10.00 11.43
C GLU A 43 10.46 -9.53 10.01
N LEU A 44 9.73 -10.03 9.01
CA LEU A 44 9.90 -9.63 7.61
C LEU A 44 9.60 -8.14 7.41
N ILE A 45 8.52 -7.63 8.01
CA ILE A 45 8.16 -6.22 7.98
C ILE A 45 9.27 -5.38 8.63
N THR A 46 9.75 -5.80 9.79
CA THR A 46 10.81 -5.11 10.54
C THR A 46 12.13 -5.08 9.75
N LYS A 47 12.48 -6.19 9.09
CA LYS A 47 13.67 -6.29 8.22
C LYS A 47 13.55 -5.39 6.99
N ALA A 48 12.38 -5.35 6.36
CA ALA A 48 12.13 -4.49 5.20
C ALA A 48 12.12 -3.00 5.58
N ALA A 49 11.59 -2.67 6.76
CA ALA A 49 11.60 -1.31 7.29
C ALA A 49 13.02 -0.82 7.63
N LYS A 50 13.87 -1.68 8.20
CA LYS A 50 15.29 -1.38 8.42
C LYS A 50 16.03 -1.07 7.11
N LYS A 51 15.67 -1.74 6.01
CA LYS A 51 16.17 -1.43 4.65
C LYS A 51 15.65 -0.12 4.08
N GLY A 52 14.76 0.59 4.79
CA GLY A 52 14.19 1.87 4.34
C GLY A 52 13.07 1.75 3.31
N GLN A 53 12.49 0.56 3.13
CA GLN A 53 11.37 0.37 2.21
C GLN A 53 10.12 1.11 2.68
N MET A 54 9.36 1.67 1.74
CA MET A 54 8.08 2.32 2.04
C MET A 54 7.02 1.26 2.36
N PRO A 55 6.04 1.54 3.23
CA PRO A 55 5.02 0.57 3.61
C PRO A 55 4.22 0.03 2.41
N SER A 56 4.04 0.85 1.36
CA SER A 56 3.43 0.40 0.09
C SER A 56 4.27 -0.65 -0.62
N GLN A 57 5.60 -0.47 -0.67
CA GLN A 57 6.54 -1.41 -1.28
C GLN A 57 6.65 -2.69 -0.46
N ILE A 58 6.63 -2.59 0.87
CA ILE A 58 6.64 -3.75 1.78
C ILE A 58 5.44 -4.64 1.52
N GLY A 59 4.25 -4.06 1.31
CA GLY A 59 3.05 -4.82 0.95
C GLY A 59 3.18 -5.57 -0.38
N VAL A 60 3.80 -4.95 -1.39
CA VAL A 60 4.07 -5.59 -2.70
C VAL A 60 5.08 -6.73 -2.55
N LEU A 61 6.17 -6.51 -1.80
CA LEU A 61 7.19 -7.51 -1.54
C LEU A 61 6.61 -8.76 -0.85
N LEU A 62 5.77 -8.58 0.17
CA LEU A 62 5.11 -9.66 0.88
C LEU A 62 4.16 -10.46 -0.02
N ARG A 63 3.52 -9.80 -0.98
CA ARG A 63 2.66 -10.45 -1.96
C ARG A 63 3.45 -11.27 -2.97
N ASP A 64 4.52 -10.69 -3.52
CA ASP A 64 5.25 -11.29 -4.63
C ASP A 64 6.24 -12.37 -4.18
N GLN A 65 6.90 -12.18 -3.03
CA GLN A 65 7.90 -13.14 -2.52
C GLN A 65 7.31 -14.17 -1.55
N HIS A 66 6.40 -13.73 -0.67
CA HIS A 66 5.88 -14.58 0.39
C HIS A 66 4.45 -15.08 0.11
N GLY A 67 3.82 -14.64 -0.98
CA GLY A 67 2.47 -15.07 -1.35
C GLY A 67 1.38 -14.59 -0.39
N ILE A 68 1.65 -13.56 0.42
CA ILE A 68 0.68 -13.02 1.39
C ILE A 68 -0.13 -11.92 0.71
N PRO A 69 -1.40 -12.14 0.35
CA PRO A 69 -2.18 -11.15 -0.40
C PRO A 69 -2.56 -9.94 0.45
N LEU A 70 -2.77 -10.14 1.76
CA LEU A 70 -3.20 -9.10 2.67
C LEU A 70 -2.63 -9.33 4.08
N VAL A 71 -1.76 -8.41 4.52
CA VAL A 71 -1.16 -8.46 5.87
C VAL A 71 -2.25 -8.40 6.97
N LYS A 72 -3.33 -7.66 6.72
CA LYS A 72 -4.46 -7.56 7.65
C LYS A 72 -5.16 -8.90 7.91
N SER A 73 -5.17 -9.81 6.94
CA SER A 73 -5.81 -11.11 7.09
C SER A 73 -5.00 -12.07 7.96
N VAL A 74 -3.68 -11.88 8.04
CA VAL A 74 -2.77 -12.73 8.83
C VAL A 74 -2.55 -12.14 10.22
N THR A 75 -2.14 -10.87 10.29
CA THR A 75 -1.73 -10.21 11.53
C THR A 75 -2.89 -9.47 12.23
N GLY A 76 -4.05 -9.30 11.57
CA GLY A 76 -5.20 -8.50 12.08
C GLY A 76 -4.99 -6.97 12.08
N SER A 77 -3.74 -6.52 12.02
CA SER A 77 -3.34 -5.10 11.99
C SER A 77 -2.79 -4.66 10.63
N LYS A 78 -2.84 -3.35 10.36
CA LYS A 78 -2.20 -2.75 9.17
C LYS A 78 -0.70 -2.60 9.40
N ILE A 79 0.08 -2.64 8.32
CA ILE A 79 1.54 -2.46 8.31
C ILE A 79 1.97 -1.21 9.10
N LEU A 80 1.26 -0.08 8.92
CA LEU A 80 1.55 1.17 9.63
C LEU A 80 1.39 1.06 11.16
N ARG A 81 0.45 0.24 11.66
CA ARG A 81 0.27 0.04 13.11
C ARG A 81 1.41 -0.79 13.68
N ILE A 82 1.79 -1.86 12.98
CA ILE A 82 2.93 -2.71 13.35
C ILE A 82 4.19 -1.85 13.41
N LEU A 83 4.44 -1.07 12.35
CA LEU A 83 5.62 -0.21 12.28
C LEU A 83 5.65 0.90 13.34
N LYS A 84 4.48 1.44 13.71
CA LYS A 84 4.34 2.40 14.81
C LYS A 84 4.63 1.77 16.16
N ALA A 85 4.21 0.53 16.39
CA ALA A 85 4.51 -0.20 17.62
C ALA A 85 6.02 -0.51 17.75
N HIS A 86 6.71 -0.79 16.64
CA HIS A 86 8.16 -1.03 16.63
C HIS A 86 9.01 0.25 16.60
N GLY A 87 8.40 1.45 16.63
CA GLY A 87 9.13 2.73 16.63
C GLY A 87 9.87 3.05 15.33
N GLN A 88 9.63 2.31 14.24
CA GLN A 88 10.37 2.41 12.97
C GLN A 88 9.68 3.34 11.97
N ILE A 89 9.02 4.39 12.46
CA ILE A 89 8.39 5.38 11.59
C ILE A 89 9.52 6.21 10.98
N ARG A 90 9.91 5.88 9.75
CA ARG A 90 10.52 6.88 8.87
C ARG A 90 9.39 7.82 8.47
N PRO A 91 9.31 9.05 9.02
CA PRO A 91 8.25 9.96 8.66
C PRO A 91 8.36 10.27 7.17
N LEU A 92 7.39 9.77 6.41
CA LEU A 92 6.66 10.40 5.29
C LEU A 92 7.37 11.48 4.42
N LEU A 93 8.69 11.47 4.24
CA LEU A 93 9.37 12.45 3.37
C LEU A 93 9.36 12.05 1.89
N ASN A 94 8.74 10.92 1.54
CA ASN A 94 8.86 10.34 0.19
C ASN A 94 7.59 10.43 -0.65
N THR A 95 6.51 11.04 -0.14
CA THR A 95 5.30 11.33 -0.96
C THR A 95 5.42 12.67 -1.70
N ILE A 96 6.10 13.65 -1.12
CA ILE A 96 6.36 14.96 -1.74
C ILE A 96 7.29 14.89 -2.98
N PRO A 97 8.37 14.06 -3.04
CA PRO A 97 9.27 14.05 -4.19
C PRO A 97 8.64 13.47 -5.47
N ILE A 98 7.56 12.69 -5.43
CA ILE A 98 6.93 12.21 -6.68
C ILE A 98 6.29 13.37 -7.45
N PHE A 99 5.58 14.25 -6.74
CA PHE A 99 5.02 15.46 -7.33
C PHE A 99 6.10 16.48 -7.67
N LEU A 100 7.09 16.67 -6.79
CA LEU A 100 8.18 17.62 -7.02
C LEU A 100 9.14 17.17 -8.14
N ALA A 101 9.43 15.88 -8.27
CA ALA A 101 10.25 15.34 -9.36
C ALA A 101 9.50 15.41 -10.70
N LEU A 102 8.19 15.13 -10.73
CA LEU A 102 7.39 15.32 -11.93
C LEU A 102 7.33 16.81 -12.31
N PHE A 103 7.19 17.70 -11.33
CA PHE A 103 7.22 19.14 -11.55
C PHE A 103 8.59 19.62 -12.06
N MET A 104 9.70 19.17 -11.48
CA MET A 104 11.06 19.48 -11.95
C MET A 104 11.35 18.91 -13.34
N LEU A 105 10.85 17.72 -13.67
CA LEU A 105 10.99 17.12 -15.02
C LEU A 105 10.20 17.86 -16.09
N VAL A 106 9.05 18.45 -15.75
CA VAL A 106 8.23 19.25 -16.68
C VAL A 106 8.81 20.67 -16.86
N GLN A 107 9.53 21.21 -15.86
CA GLN A 107 10.02 22.59 -15.90
C GLN A 107 11.45 22.75 -16.45
N VAL A 108 12.18 21.64 -16.67
CA VAL A 108 13.53 21.62 -17.25
C VAL A 108 13.52 21.18 -18.74
N CYS A 109 12.35 20.97 -19.34
CA CYS A 109 12.16 20.86 -20.79
C CYS A 109 11.54 22.15 -21.33
#